data_AF-A0AAV3R1L3-F1
#
_entry.id   AF-A0AAV3R1L3-F1
#
_cell.length_a   1.000
_cell.length_b   1.000
_cell.length_c   1.000
_cell.angle_alpha   90.00
_cell.angle_beta   90.00
_cell.angle_gamma   90.00
#
_symmetry.space_group_name_H-M   'P 1'
#
loop_
_entity.id
_entity.type
_entity.pdbx_description
1 polymer ?
#
loop_
_entity_poly.entity_id
_entity_poly.type
_entity_poly.pdbx_seq_one_letter_code
_entity_poly.pdbx_strand_id
1 'polypeptide(L)'
;MEFCFDDLMKMVAAELAHKFKFHPLCQQIGLTNIFFANDLCILCSADNDSICIIRNVITKSGEATGLKPNLSKSSCFFAGIPELLENSLSAVMDIPKASYLLSI
;
A
#
# COMPACT_ATOMS: atom_id res chain seq x y z
N MET A 1 7.26 21.48 3.42
CA MET A 1 7.89 20.49 2.51
C MET A 1 6.75 19.73 1.85
N GLU A 2 6.12 20.34 0.86
CA GLU A 2 4.89 19.85 0.18
C GLU A 2 5.19 18.92 -1.01
N PHE A 3 6.45 18.53 -1.23
CA PHE A 3 6.95 18.01 -2.52
C PHE A 3 7.29 16.51 -2.53
N CYS A 4 6.40 15.63 -2.03
CA CYS A 4 6.58 14.17 -2.23
C CYS A 4 5.26 13.43 -2.54
N PHE A 5 4.11 13.98 -2.19
CA PHE A 5 2.84 13.25 -2.25
C PHE A 5 2.24 13.21 -3.65
N ASP A 6 2.27 14.32 -4.38
CA ASP A 6 1.72 14.38 -5.73
C ASP A 6 2.46 13.46 -6.70
N ASP A 7 3.78 13.32 -6.56
CA ASP A 7 4.57 12.46 -7.43
C ASP A 7 4.32 10.98 -7.16
N LEU A 8 4.20 10.60 -5.88
CA LEU A 8 3.75 9.26 -5.51
C LEU A 8 2.34 8.99 -6.04
N MET A 9 1.41 9.93 -5.89
CA MET A 9 0.03 9.77 -6.34
C MET A 9 -0.11 9.70 -7.85
N LYS A 10 0.71 10.44 -8.60
CA LYS A 10 0.82 10.31 -10.06
C LYS A 10 1.42 8.96 -10.46
N MET A 11 2.43 8.46 -9.73
CA MET A 11 3.02 7.13 -9.99
C MET A 11 2.04 6.01 -9.66
N VAL A 12 1.34 6.08 -8.53
CA VAL A 12 0.22 5.19 -8.20
C VAL A 12 -0.76 5.26 -9.36
N ALA A 13 -1.30 6.44 -9.70
CA ALA A 13 -2.30 6.61 -10.75
C ALA A 13 -1.85 6.08 -12.13
N ALA A 14 -0.57 6.22 -12.48
CA ALA A 14 -0.01 5.70 -13.72
C ALA A 14 0.16 4.17 -13.71
N GLU A 15 0.48 3.58 -12.55
CA GLU A 15 0.64 2.13 -12.36
C GLU A 15 -0.66 1.40 -11.97
N LEU A 16 -1.73 2.13 -11.63
CA LEU A 16 -3.10 1.60 -11.47
C LEU A 16 -3.63 0.95 -12.77
N ALA A 17 -2.87 1.01 -13.87
CA ALA A 17 -3.22 0.46 -15.16
C ALA A 17 -3.62 -1.03 -15.10
N HIS A 18 -4.90 -1.26 -15.40
CA HIS A 18 -5.61 -2.50 -15.71
C HIS A 18 -5.71 -3.61 -14.66
N LYS A 19 -4.83 -3.69 -13.66
CA LYS A 19 -4.86 -4.82 -12.69
C LYS A 19 -4.97 -4.43 -11.22
N PHE A 20 -4.81 -3.16 -10.88
CA PHE A 20 -5.05 -2.72 -9.51
C PHE A 20 -6.53 -2.83 -9.16
N LYS A 21 -6.82 -3.30 -7.94
CA LYS A 21 -8.16 -3.31 -7.38
C LYS A 21 -8.19 -2.52 -6.07
N PHE A 22 -9.22 -1.68 -5.95
CA PHE A 22 -9.49 -0.97 -4.71
C PHE A 22 -9.79 -1.95 -3.58
N HIS A 23 -9.49 -1.53 -2.36
CA HIS A 23 -10.03 -2.21 -1.19
C HIS A 23 -11.57 -2.22 -1.28
N PRO A 24 -12.28 -3.33 -0.96
CA PRO A 24 -13.73 -3.43 -1.14
C PRO A 24 -14.52 -2.29 -0.49
N LEU A 25 -14.10 -1.82 0.68
CA LEU A 25 -14.74 -0.71 1.40
C LEU A 25 -14.45 0.67 0.80
N CYS A 26 -13.43 0.79 -0.05
CA CYS A 26 -12.95 2.05 -0.59
C CYS A 26 -13.33 2.26 -2.06
N GLN A 27 -13.86 1.22 -2.70
CA GLN A 27 -14.18 1.23 -4.13
C GLN A 27 -15.20 2.31 -4.51
N GLN A 28 -16.23 2.54 -3.70
CA GLN A 28 -17.30 3.51 -4.00
C GLN A 28 -16.80 4.95 -4.07
N ILE A 29 -15.77 5.28 -3.28
CA ILE A 29 -15.19 6.63 -3.19
C ILE A 29 -13.85 6.75 -3.93
N GLY A 30 -13.38 5.67 -4.56
CA GLY A 30 -12.08 5.64 -5.25
C GLY A 30 -10.88 5.90 -4.34
N LEU A 31 -11.00 5.58 -3.05
CA LEU A 31 -9.95 5.87 -2.07
C LEU A 31 -8.81 4.85 -2.18
N THR A 32 -7.60 5.32 -2.47
CA THR A 32 -6.39 4.48 -2.56
C THR A 32 -5.35 4.80 -1.49
N ASN A 33 -5.49 5.93 -0.81
CA ASN A 33 -4.47 6.43 0.11
C ASN A 33 -5.09 7.39 1.13
N ILE A 34 -4.48 7.47 2.30
CA ILE A 34 -4.81 8.45 3.35
C ILE A 34 -3.50 9.06 3.82
N PHE A 35 -3.45 10.38 3.87
CA PHE A 35 -2.34 11.13 4.48
C PHE A 35 -2.78 11.65 5.83
N PHE A 36 -2.00 11.35 6.87
CA PHE A 36 -2.22 11.92 8.19
C PHE A 36 -0.90 12.31 8.84
N ALA A 37 -0.71 13.61 9.06
CA ALA A 37 0.53 14.19 9.58
C ALA A 37 1.77 13.76 8.77
N ASN A 38 2.54 12.81 9.31
CA ASN A 38 3.77 12.30 8.70
C ASN A 38 3.59 10.90 8.10
N ASP A 39 2.40 10.32 8.22
CA ASP A 39 2.12 8.95 7.84
C ASP A 39 1.28 8.90 6.57
N LEU A 40 1.68 8.00 5.67
CA LEU A 40 0.96 7.66 4.46
C LEU A 40 0.44 6.23 4.61
N CYS A 41 -0.86 6.06 4.45
CA CYS A 41 -1.51 4.76 4.35
C CYS A 41 -1.93 4.52 2.90
N ILE A 42 -1.62 3.35 2.34
CA ILE A 42 -2.08 2.93 1.01
C ILE A 42 -3.11 1.81 1.19
N LEU A 43 -4.22 1.91 0.47
CA LEU A 43 -5.38 1.02 0.56
C LEU A 43 -5.59 0.33 -0.79
N CYS A 44 -5.60 -0.99 -0.78
CA CYS A 44 -5.83 -1.80 -1.98
C CYS A 44 -6.48 -3.14 -1.62
N SER A 45 -6.93 -3.87 -2.64
CA SER A 45 -7.39 -5.25 -2.50
C SER A 45 -6.23 -6.16 -2.08
N ALA A 46 -6.52 -7.14 -1.22
CA ALA A 46 -5.55 -8.15 -0.79
C ALA A 46 -5.41 -9.26 -1.84
N ASP A 47 -4.91 -8.90 -3.02
CA ASP A 47 -4.56 -9.82 -4.10
C ASP A 47 -3.14 -9.57 -4.62
N ASN A 48 -2.57 -10.58 -5.27
CA ASN A 48 -1.17 -10.56 -5.68
C ASN A 48 -0.87 -9.43 -6.68
N ASP A 49 -1.78 -9.17 -7.62
CA ASP A 49 -1.59 -8.12 -8.63
C ASP A 49 -1.52 -6.74 -7.96
N SER A 50 -2.51 -6.42 -7.11
CA SER A 50 -2.58 -5.13 -6.41
C SER A 50 -1.38 -4.91 -5.49
N ILE A 51 -0.96 -5.95 -4.78
CA ILE A 51 0.19 -5.88 -3.86
C ILE A 51 1.52 -5.72 -4.60
N CYS A 52 1.71 -6.45 -5.70
CA CYS A 52 2.89 -6.27 -6.55
C CYS A 52 2.98 -4.85 -7.11
N ILE A 53 1.85 -4.29 -7.56
CA ILE A 53 1.78 -2.91 -8.05
C ILE A 53 2.17 -1.93 -6.94
N ILE A 54 1.59 -2.06 -5.74
CA ILE A 54 1.92 -1.17 -4.61
C ILE A 54 3.40 -1.27 -4.24
N ARG A 55 3.98 -2.48 -4.15
CA ARG A 55 5.41 -2.67 -3.89
C ARG A 55 6.27 -1.97 -4.93
N ASN A 56 5.93 -2.11 -6.21
CA ASN A 56 6.67 -1.49 -7.31
C ASN A 56 6.59 0.03 -7.26
N VAL A 57 5.40 0.59 -7.02
CA VAL A 57 5.21 2.04 -6.92
C VAL A 57 5.99 2.62 -5.75
N ILE A 58 5.93 1.98 -4.57
CA ILE A 58 6.69 2.40 -3.40
C ILE A 58 8.20 2.40 -3.71
N THR A 59 8.69 1.34 -4.35
CA THR A 59 10.11 1.20 -4.73
C THR A 59 10.53 2.27 -5.72
N LYS A 60 9.81 2.41 -6.84
CA LYS A 60 10.10 3.40 -7.89
C LYS A 60 10.01 4.83 -7.39
N SER A 61 9.01 5.12 -6.57
CA SER A 61 8.87 6.44 -5.96
C SER A 61 10.03 6.74 -5.03
N GLY A 62 10.46 5.78 -4.21
CA GLY A 62 11.61 5.95 -3.32
C GLY A 62 12.93 6.10 -4.08
N GLU A 63 13.07 5.49 -5.25
CA GLU A 63 14.22 5.69 -6.15
C GLU A 63 14.21 7.08 -6.79
N ALA A 64 13.05 7.55 -7.23
CA ALA A 64 12.91 8.85 -7.90
C ALA A 64 13.05 10.04 -6.94
N THR A 65 12.47 9.95 -5.74
CA THR A 65 12.48 11.05 -4.75
C THR A 65 13.64 10.94 -3.74
N GLY A 66 14.30 9.77 -3.68
CA GLY A 66 15.25 9.43 -2.62
C GLY A 66 14.59 9.11 -1.28
N LEU A 67 13.25 9.14 -1.19
CA LEU A 67 12.50 8.91 0.04
C LEU A 67 11.98 7.47 0.09
N LYS A 68 12.77 6.59 0.71
CA LYS A 68 12.38 5.19 0.92
C LYS A 68 11.51 5.04 2.18
N PRO A 69 10.57 4.08 2.20
CA PRO A 69 9.84 3.75 3.42
C PRO A 69 10.79 3.38 4.55
N ASN A 70 10.52 3.91 5.73
CA ASN A 70 11.24 3.50 6.92
C ASN A 70 10.64 2.18 7.43
N LEU A 71 11.24 1.04 7.08
CA LEU A 71 10.74 -0.29 7.46
C LEU A 71 10.57 -0.50 8.98
N SER A 72 11.25 0.28 9.83
CA SER A 72 11.05 0.23 11.29
C SER A 72 9.79 0.95 11.77
N LYS A 73 9.21 1.81 10.93
CA LYS A 73 7.98 2.59 11.20
C LYS A 73 6.84 2.26 10.23
N SER A 74 7.14 1.54 9.15
CA SER A 74 6.17 1.07 8.17
C SER A 74 5.61 -0.29 8.59
N SER A 75 4.34 -0.53 8.26
CA SER A 75 3.66 -1.78 8.59
C SER A 75 2.63 -2.13 7.53
N CYS A 76 2.52 -3.41 7.22
CA CYS A 76 1.51 -3.94 6.30
C CYS A 76 0.38 -4.60 7.10
N PHE A 77 -0.85 -4.29 6.71
CA PHE A 77 -2.06 -4.80 7.35
C PHE A 77 -2.91 -5.55 6.33
N PHE A 78 -3.39 -6.72 6.73
CA PHE A 78 -4.31 -7.52 5.95
C PHE A 78 -5.59 -7.69 6.78
N ALA A 79 -6.74 -7.63 6.11
CA ALA A 79 -8.03 -7.78 6.76
C ALA A 79 -8.99 -8.52 5.84
N GLY A 80 -9.86 -9.35 6.43
CA GLY A 80 -10.91 -10.06 5.69
C GLY A 80 -10.42 -11.17 4.76
N ILE A 81 -9.19 -11.67 4.94
CA ILE A 81 -8.64 -12.79 4.17
C ILE A 81 -8.08 -13.90 5.08
N PRO A 82 -7.96 -15.15 4.58
CA PRO A 82 -7.39 -16.25 5.38
C PRO A 82 -5.90 -16.02 5.69
N GLU A 83 -5.46 -16.43 6.88
CA GLU A 83 -4.06 -16.27 7.33
C GLU A 83 -3.02 -16.85 6.35
N LEU A 84 -3.33 -17.97 5.69
CA LEU A 84 -2.46 -18.57 4.68
C LEU A 84 -2.24 -17.62 3.47
N LEU A 85 -3.28 -16.91 3.06
CA LEU A 85 -3.19 -15.89 2.02
C LEU A 85 -2.42 -14.67 2.54
N GLU A 86 -2.67 -14.22 3.77
CA GLU A 86 -1.91 -13.11 4.38
C GLU A 86 -0.41 -13.39 4.39
N ASN A 87 0.00 -14.59 4.80
CA ASN A 87 1.41 -14.96 4.87
C ASN A 87 2.04 -15.02 3.47
N SER A 88 1.29 -15.49 2.47
CA SER A 88 1.73 -15.51 1.07
C SER A 88 1.94 -14.10 0.52
N LEU A 89 1.00 -13.19 0.80
CA LEU A 89 1.04 -11.80 0.35
C LEU A 89 2.07 -10.96 1.12
N SER A 90 2.24 -11.23 2.41
CA SER A 90 3.27 -10.60 3.24
C SER A 90 4.68 -10.96 2.79
N ALA A 91 4.90 -12.15 2.21
CA ALA A 91 6.20 -12.50 1.64
C ALA A 91 6.54 -11.67 0.39
N VAL A 92 5.52 -11.10 -0.27
CA VAL A 92 5.71 -10.21 -1.42
C VAL A 92 6.02 -8.79 -0.97
N MET A 93 5.39 -8.31 0.10
CA MET A 93 5.65 -6.99 0.67
C MET A 93 6.92 -7.04 1.53
N ASP A 94 7.99 -6.38 1.12
CA ASP A 94 9.22 -6.23 1.95
C ASP A 94 9.01 -5.35 3.20
N ILE A 95 7.77 -5.22 3.67
CA ILE A 95 7.32 -4.44 4.82
C ILE A 95 6.81 -5.42 5.87
N PRO A 96 7.23 -5.29 7.15
CA PRO A 96 6.75 -6.17 8.21
C PRO A 96 5.23 -6.23 8.30
N LYS A 97 4.68 -7.44 8.37
CA LYS A 97 3.27 -7.64 8.74
C LYS A 97 3.06 -7.17 10.17
N ALA A 98 2.13 -6.25 10.36
CA ALA A 98 1.66 -5.89 11.69
C ALA A 98 0.44 -6.76 12.06
N SER A 99 0.37 -7.11 13.34
CA SER A 99 -0.77 -7.76 13.95
C SER A 99 -1.36 -6.80 14.97
N TYR A 100 -2.53 -6.25 14.69
CA TYR A 100 -3.35 -5.60 15.71
C TYR A 100 -4.55 -6.49 16.00
N LEU A 101 -4.91 -6.57 17.27
CA LEU A 101 -6.21 -7.08 17.70
C LEU A 101 -7.29 -6.08 17.26
N LEU A 102 -7.60 -6.03 15.97
CA LEU A 102 -8.88 -5.49 15.53
C LEU A 102 -9.92 -6.55 15.85
N SER A 103 -10.37 -6.56 17.10
CA SER A 103 -11.61 -7.20 17.52
C SER A 103 -12.75 -6.50 16.77
N ILE A 104 -13.07 -6.98 15.58
CA ILE A 104 -14.32 -6.62 14.88
C ILE A 104 -15.39 -7.62 15.33
#